data_AF-A0A0R3X861-F1
#
_entry.id   AF-A0A0R3X861-F1
#
_cell.length_a   1.000
_cell.length_b   1.000
_cell.length_c   1.000
_cell.angle_alpha   90.00
_cell.angle_beta   90.00
_cell.angle_gamma   90.00
#
_symmetry.space_group_name_H-M   'P 1'
#
loop_
_entity.id
_entity.type
_entity.pdbx_description
1 polymer ?
#
loop_
_entity_poly.entity_id
_entity_poly.type
_entity_poly.pdbx_seq_one_letter_code
_entity_poly.pdbx_strand_id
1 'polypeptide(L)'
;MSVVVPPTKQRCAEGIPLLPPFFTWSYVGPHRIVLSWDVERLGVQYADWMRLTAEEIPTLNIVLNSTLFVKGSLILEGLKPDTTYIVTAEGRKVAGIVFSSTEVITTPSNGCLDAEFAPFAIQSRLRNDNVTLHA
;
A
#
# COMPACT_ATOMS: atom_id res chain seq x y z
N MET A 1 36.22 0.62 24.35
CA MET A 1 35.53 -0.41 23.53
C MET A 1 34.11 0.08 23.33
N SER A 2 33.80 0.63 22.16
CA SER A 2 32.44 1.10 21.86
C SER A 2 31.76 0.02 21.02
N VAL A 3 30.70 -0.56 21.57
CA VAL A 3 29.84 -1.51 20.87
C VAL A 3 29.10 -0.70 19.80
N VAL A 4 29.47 -0.92 18.53
CA VAL A 4 28.73 -0.39 17.39
C VAL A 4 27.45 -1.23 17.30
N VAL A 5 26.35 -0.69 17.83
CA VAL A 5 25.03 -1.26 17.63
C VAL A 5 24.68 -1.05 16.15
N PRO A 6 24.47 -2.12 15.36
CA PRO A 6 24.09 -1.97 13.97
C PRO A 6 22.75 -1.24 13.87
N PRO A 7 22.54 -0.37 12.87
CA PRO A 7 21.26 0.31 12.71
C PRO A 7 20.18 -0.75 12.52
N THR A 8 19.25 -0.79 13.46
CA THR A 8 18.06 -1.63 13.42
C THR A 8 17.35 -1.34 12.11
N LYS A 9 17.14 -2.38 11.29
CA LYS A 9 16.32 -2.30 10.08
C LYS A 9 14.91 -1.88 10.52
N GLN A 10 14.63 -0.58 10.44
CA GLN A 10 13.38 0.02 10.90
C GLN A 10 12.29 -0.49 9.95
N ARG A 11 11.48 -1.44 10.40
CA ARG A 11 10.34 -1.93 9.63
C ARG A 11 9.37 -0.77 9.46
N CYS A 12 9.19 -0.30 8.23
CA CYS A 12 8.09 0.59 7.86
C CYS A 12 6.77 -0.12 8.28
N ALA A 13 6.02 0.49 9.22
CA ALA A 13 4.85 -0.02 9.97
C ALA A 13 5.13 -1.04 11.10
N GLU A 14 5.33 -0.54 12.33
CA GLU A 14 5.15 -1.33 13.57
C GLU A 14 3.69 -1.23 14.02
N GLY A 15 2.86 -2.08 13.42
CA GLY A 15 1.46 -2.27 13.75
C GLY A 15 0.92 -3.30 12.78
N ILE A 16 0.39 -4.42 13.26
CA ILE A 16 -0.18 -5.46 12.40
C ILE A 16 -1.41 -4.84 11.73
N PRO A 17 -1.40 -4.59 10.40
CA PRO A 17 -2.56 -4.05 9.72
C PRO A 17 -3.58 -5.18 9.56
N LEU A 18 -4.73 -5.09 10.23
CA LEU A 18 -5.79 -6.08 10.13
C LEU A 18 -6.79 -5.66 9.04
N LEU A 19 -6.29 -5.55 7.80
CA LEU A 19 -7.15 -5.54 6.64
C LEU A 19 -7.96 -6.85 6.57
N PRO A 20 -9.20 -6.82 6.08
CA PRO A 20 -9.96 -8.05 5.84
C PRO A 20 -9.22 -8.98 4.87
N PRO A 21 -9.54 -10.29 4.87
CA PRO A 21 -8.98 -11.22 3.91
C PRO A 21 -9.12 -10.70 2.48
N PHE A 22 -8.07 -10.92 1.68
CA PHE A 22 -7.96 -10.52 0.27
C PHE A 22 -7.76 -9.03 0.03
N PHE A 23 -7.59 -8.21 1.08
CA PHE A 23 -7.13 -6.83 1.00
C PHE A 23 -5.67 -6.75 1.46
N THR A 24 -4.90 -5.88 0.82
CA THR A 24 -3.49 -5.63 1.15
C THR A 24 -3.12 -4.17 0.90
N TRP A 25 -2.29 -3.61 1.78
CA TRP A 25 -1.55 -2.40 1.47
C TRP A 25 -0.39 -2.78 0.55
N SER A 26 -0.58 -2.66 -0.76
CA SER A 26 0.44 -3.02 -1.73
C SER A 26 1.59 -2.02 -1.77
N TYR A 27 1.37 -0.78 -1.30
CA TYR A 27 2.41 0.23 -1.17
C TYR A 27 2.07 1.27 -0.10
N VAL A 28 3.05 1.63 0.73
CA VAL A 28 3.00 2.78 1.63
C VAL A 28 4.26 3.62 1.39
N GLY A 29 4.07 4.81 0.82
CA GLY A 29 5.15 5.72 0.47
C GLY A 29 4.98 7.11 1.09
N PRO A 30 5.95 8.00 0.86
CA PRO A 30 6.00 9.31 1.49
C PRO A 30 4.82 10.21 1.11
N HIS A 31 4.27 10.04 -0.11
CA HIS A 31 3.23 10.92 -0.64
C HIS A 31 1.97 10.18 -1.09
N ARG A 32 1.96 8.84 -0.97
CA ARG A 32 0.83 8.03 -1.38
C ARG A 32 0.78 6.68 -0.70
N ILE A 33 -0.42 6.13 -0.59
CA ILE A 33 -0.68 4.73 -0.22
C ILE A 33 -1.47 4.05 -1.33
N VAL A 34 -1.29 2.75 -1.47
CA VAL A 34 -2.04 1.91 -2.42
C VAL A 34 -2.68 0.77 -1.66
N LEU A 35 -4.01 0.71 -1.76
CA LEU A 35 -4.81 -0.43 -1.33
C LEU A 35 -5.09 -1.31 -2.55
N SER A 36 -4.87 -2.61 -2.42
CA SER A 36 -5.16 -3.61 -3.44
C SER A 36 -6.04 -4.72 -2.88
N TRP A 37 -6.88 -5.30 -3.72
CA TRP A 37 -7.73 -6.42 -3.35
C TRP A 37 -7.93 -7.41 -4.50
N ASP A 38 -8.17 -8.67 -4.14
CA ASP A 38 -8.42 -9.76 -5.09
C ASP A 38 -9.90 -9.79 -5.50
N VAL A 39 -10.19 -9.24 -6.67
CA VAL A 39 -11.55 -9.17 -7.22
C VAL A 39 -12.12 -10.55 -7.52
N GLU A 40 -11.28 -11.50 -7.94
CA GLU A 40 -11.73 -12.85 -8.31
C GLU A 40 -12.17 -13.64 -7.08
N ARG A 41 -11.40 -13.52 -5.98
CA ARG A 41 -11.71 -14.23 -4.73
C ARG A 41 -12.86 -13.59 -3.94
N LEU A 42 -13.00 -12.27 -3.99
CA LEU A 42 -14.10 -11.55 -3.35
C LEU A 42 -15.40 -11.63 -4.17
N GLY A 43 -15.28 -11.72 -5.50
CA GLY A 43 -16.38 -11.64 -6.44
C GLY A 43 -16.78 -10.20 -6.76
N VAL A 44 -17.08 -9.93 -8.04
CA VAL A 44 -17.41 -8.57 -8.54
C VAL A 44 -18.62 -7.92 -7.87
N GLN A 45 -19.50 -8.73 -7.26
CA GLN A 45 -20.70 -8.27 -6.55
C GLN A 45 -20.43 -7.92 -5.08
N TYR A 46 -19.18 -8.01 -4.61
CA TYR A 46 -18.83 -7.76 -3.21
C TYR A 46 -19.09 -6.31 -2.81
N ALA A 47 -18.66 -5.35 -3.63
CA ALA A 47 -18.93 -3.93 -3.48
C ALA A 47 -19.07 -3.27 -4.88
N ASP A 48 -19.70 -2.11 -4.94
CA ASP A 48 -19.81 -1.31 -6.16
C ASP A 48 -18.57 -0.40 -6.29
N TRP A 49 -18.15 0.22 -5.19
CA TRP A 49 -16.96 1.07 -5.12
C TRP A 49 -16.17 0.88 -3.83
N MET A 50 -14.90 1.27 -3.93
CA MET A 50 -13.94 1.38 -2.85
C MET A 50 -13.67 2.84 -2.55
N ARG A 51 -13.61 3.19 -1.27
CA ARG A 51 -13.24 4.51 -0.77
C ARG A 51 -12.10 4.39 0.21
N LEU A 52 -11.12 5.27 0.09
CA LEU A 52 -10.02 5.40 1.03
C LEU A 52 -9.98 6.84 1.54
N THR A 53 -9.94 7.00 2.86
CA THR A 53 -9.87 8.29 3.53
C THR A 53 -8.66 8.28 4.45
N ALA A 54 -7.80 9.30 4.40
CA ALA A 54 -6.68 9.49 5.31
C ALA A 54 -6.87 10.81 6.05
N GLU A 55 -6.92 10.75 7.37
CA GLU A 55 -7.07 11.90 8.26
C GLU A 55 -5.75 12.15 8.99
N GLU A 56 -5.11 13.28 8.72
CA GLU A 56 -3.83 13.68 9.28
C GLU A 56 -3.96 13.96 10.78
N ILE A 57 -3.06 13.43 11.60
CA ILE A 57 -2.96 13.77 13.02
C ILE A 57 -1.78 14.73 13.24
N PRO A 58 -1.93 15.84 13.98
CA PRO A 58 -3.14 16.31 14.69
C PRO A 58 -3.96 17.36 13.91
N THR A 59 -3.57 17.68 12.67
CA THR A 59 -4.13 18.82 11.93
C THR A 59 -5.51 18.55 11.33
N LEU A 60 -5.95 17.29 11.32
CA LEU A 60 -7.23 16.81 10.77
C LEU A 60 -7.41 17.15 9.28
N ASN A 61 -6.31 17.32 8.54
CA ASN A 61 -6.39 17.41 7.08
C ASN A 61 -6.85 16.08 6.50
N ILE A 62 -7.87 16.11 5.64
CA ILE A 62 -8.46 14.90 5.07
C ILE A 62 -8.09 14.80 3.59
N VAL A 63 -7.51 13.66 3.23
CA VAL A 63 -7.27 13.26 1.84
C VAL A 63 -8.18 12.07 1.53
N LEU A 64 -8.83 12.09 0.38
CA LEU A 64 -9.80 11.07 0.01
C LEU A 64 -9.70 10.72 -1.47
N ASN A 65 -9.87 9.44 -1.77
CA ASN A 65 -10.10 8.97 -3.13
C ASN A 65 -11.07 7.79 -3.16
N SER A 66 -11.64 7.52 -4.33
CA SER A 66 -12.54 6.38 -4.56
C SER A 66 -12.38 5.83 -5.97
N THR A 67 -12.74 4.56 -6.15
CA THR A 67 -12.70 3.87 -7.44
C THR A 67 -13.72 2.75 -7.48
N LEU A 68 -14.04 2.25 -8.67
CA LEU A 68 -14.90 1.07 -8.81
C LEU A 68 -14.23 -0.16 -8.20
N PHE A 69 -14.99 -0.99 -7.49
CA PHE A 69 -14.46 -2.19 -6.84
C PHE A 69 -13.81 -3.15 -7.85
N VAL A 70 -14.36 -3.25 -9.06
CA VAL A 70 -13.84 -4.12 -10.13
C VAL A 70 -12.42 -3.76 -10.60
N LYS A 71 -11.85 -2.62 -10.17
CA LYS A 71 -10.47 -2.23 -10.51
C LYS A 71 -9.40 -2.94 -9.70
N GLY A 72 -9.73 -3.53 -8.54
CA GLY A 72 -8.78 -4.29 -7.72
C GLY A 72 -7.70 -3.45 -7.01
N SER A 73 -7.67 -2.14 -7.21
CA SER A 73 -6.72 -1.25 -6.54
C SER A 73 -7.21 0.20 -6.49
N LEU A 74 -6.76 0.92 -5.48
CA LEU A 74 -7.01 2.34 -5.25
C LEU A 74 -5.73 3.01 -4.76
N ILE A 75 -5.32 4.09 -5.43
CA ILE A 75 -4.18 4.92 -5.04
C ILE A 75 -4.74 6.17 -4.35
N LEU A 76 -4.22 6.49 -3.17
CA LEU A 76 -4.48 7.75 -2.47
C LEU A 76 -3.19 8.57 -2.46
N GLU A 77 -3.16 9.63 -3.26
CA GLU A 77 -2.02 10.55 -3.38
C GLU A 77 -2.25 11.83 -2.60
N GLY A 78 -1.22 12.69 -2.48
CA GLY A 78 -1.32 13.98 -1.78
C GLY A 78 -1.06 13.89 -0.28
N LEU A 79 -0.48 12.78 0.19
CA LEU A 79 0.00 12.64 1.56
C LEU A 79 1.31 13.40 1.75
N LYS A 80 1.64 13.71 3.00
CA LYS A 80 2.91 14.31 3.40
C LYS A 80 3.85 13.22 3.91
N PRO A 81 5.17 13.35 3.71
CA PRO A 81 6.16 12.45 4.29
C PRO A 81 6.21 12.62 5.81
N ASP A 82 6.66 11.58 6.52
CA ASP A 82 6.84 11.59 7.98
C ASP A 82 5.59 12.06 8.74
N THR A 83 4.42 11.63 8.26
CA THR A 83 3.12 12.11 8.76
C THR A 83 2.23 10.93 9.10
N THR A 84 1.59 10.99 10.26
CA THR A 84 0.68 9.94 10.74
C THR A 84 -0.76 10.24 10.34
N TYR A 85 -1.42 9.23 9.79
CA TYR A 85 -2.80 9.28 9.34
C TYR A 85 -3.63 8.19 10.01
N ILE A 86 -4.89 8.51 10.33
CA ILE A 86 -5.95 7.50 10.50
C ILE A 86 -6.50 7.22 9.10
N VAL A 87 -6.25 6.03 8.59
CA VAL A 87 -6.64 5.60 7.26
C VAL A 87 -7.83 4.66 7.36
N THR A 88 -8.94 5.02 6.72
CA THR A 88 -10.16 4.20 6.66
C THR A 88 -10.43 3.74 5.24
N ALA A 89 -10.44 2.42 5.05
CA ALA A 89 -10.81 1.74 3.81
C ALA A 89 -12.24 1.22 3.91
N GLU A 90 -13.08 1.58 2.95
CA GLU A 90 -14.49 1.17 2.90
C GLU A 90 -14.85 0.58 1.55
N GLY A 91 -15.50 -0.59 1.58
CA GLY A 91 -16.27 -1.10 0.45
C GLY A 91 -17.71 -0.66 0.60
N ARG A 92 -18.29 -0.16 -0.49
CA ARG A 92 -19.63 0.41 -0.47
C ARG A 92 -20.47 -0.12 -1.63
N LYS A 93 -21.75 -0.29 -1.35
CA LYS A 93 -22.82 -0.46 -2.33
C LYS A 93 -23.77 0.72 -2.25
N VAL A 94 -24.70 0.81 -3.21
CA VAL A 94 -25.82 1.79 -3.16
C VAL A 94 -26.56 1.76 -1.82
N ALA A 95 -26.74 0.58 -1.23
CA ALA A 95 -27.43 0.40 0.05
C ALA A 95 -26.63 0.82 1.29
N GLY A 96 -25.31 1.05 1.17
CA GLY A 96 -24.47 1.44 2.31
C GLY A 96 -23.06 0.83 2.30
N ILE A 97 -22.39 0.93 3.44
CA ILE A 97 -21.06 0.36 3.65
C ILE A 97 -21.20 -1.16 3.87
N VAL A 98 -20.46 -1.94 3.08
CA VAL A 98 -20.40 -3.41 3.22
C VAL A 98 -19.20 -3.88 4.04
N PHE A 99 -18.13 -3.09 4.07
CA PHE A 99 -17.03 -3.26 5.02
C PHE A 99 -16.37 -1.93 5.33
N SER A 100 -15.79 -1.82 6.52
CA SER A 100 -14.93 -0.71 6.93
C SER A 100 -13.77 -1.24 7.75
N SER A 101 -12.55 -0.81 7.42
CA SER A 101 -11.35 -1.07 8.22
C SER A 101 -10.60 0.24 8.43
N THR A 102 -10.17 0.48 9.67
CA THR A 102 -9.46 1.70 10.07
C THR A 102 -8.12 1.33 10.69
N GLU A 103 -7.06 1.97 10.21
CA GLU A 103 -5.68 1.72 10.64
C GLU A 103 -4.91 3.02 10.81
N VAL A 104 -3.89 2.99 11.66
CA VAL A 104 -2.96 4.12 11.81
C VAL A 104 -1.73 3.85 10.96
N ILE A 105 -1.45 4.74 10.01
CA ILE A 105 -0.32 4.61 9.07
C ILE A 105 0.54 5.87 9.16
N THR A 106 1.84 5.68 9.42
CA THR A 106 2.84 6.75 9.30
C THR A 106 3.54 6.61 7.96
N THR A 107 3.45 7.65 7.13
CA THR A 107 4.18 7.71 5.87
C THR A 107 5.69 7.85 6.14
N PRO A 108 6.56 7.17 5.37
CA PRO A 108 7.99 7.33 5.55
C PRO A 108 8.45 8.72 5.11
N SER A 109 9.59 9.20 5.64
CA SER A 109 10.17 10.52 5.35
C SER A 109 10.72 10.64 3.92
N ASN A 110 11.23 9.54 3.36
CA ASN A 110 11.60 9.37 1.97
C ASN A 110 11.02 8.04 1.46
N GLY A 111 11.02 7.79 0.14
CA GLY A 111 10.59 6.50 -0.40
C GLY A 111 11.30 5.37 0.32
N CYS A 112 10.56 4.54 1.07
CA CYS A 112 11.10 3.34 1.72
C CYS A 112 11.56 2.44 0.54
N LEU A 113 12.87 2.44 0.21
CA LEU A 113 13.47 1.48 -0.72
C LEU A 113 13.58 0.12 -0.03
N ASP A 114 12.48 -0.38 0.52
CA ASP A 114 12.32 -1.81 0.66
C ASP A 114 11.64 -2.27 -0.63
N ALA A 115 12.50 -2.61 -1.58
CA ALA A 115 12.16 -3.26 -2.85
C ALA A 115 11.63 -4.69 -2.64
N GLU A 116 10.70 -4.90 -1.71
CA GLU A 116 10.12 -6.22 -1.42
C GLU A 116 8.61 -6.17 -1.12
N PHE A 117 7.88 -5.30 -1.81
CA PHE A 117 6.42 -5.43 -1.95
C PHE A 117 5.97 -5.21 -3.41
N ALA A 118 6.77 -5.69 -4.37
CA ALA A 118 6.29 -5.84 -5.75
C ALA A 118 5.62 -7.22 -5.90
N PRO A 119 4.29 -7.32 -6.03
CA PRO A 119 3.69 -8.54 -6.55
C PRO A 119 4.12 -8.67 -8.02
N PHE A 120 4.85 -9.74 -8.32
CA PHE A 120 5.19 -10.22 -9.67
C PHE A 120 5.82 -9.20 -10.64
N ALA A 121 7.12 -8.93 -10.48
CA ALA A 121 7.93 -8.62 -11.65
C ALA A 121 8.13 -9.91 -12.47
N ILE A 122 7.55 -9.95 -13.67
CA ILE A 122 7.82 -10.97 -14.68
C ILE A 122 9.34 -11.08 -14.86
N GLN A 123 9.89 -12.28 -14.66
CA GLN A 123 11.26 -12.59 -15.04
C GLN A 123 11.40 -12.49 -16.56
N SER A 124 11.79 -11.32 -17.05
CA SER A 124 12.49 -11.23 -18.34
C SER A 124 13.93 -11.67 -18.11
N ARG A 125 14.10 -12.98 -18.30
CA ARG A 125 15.34 -13.72 -18.50
C ARG A 125 16.33 -12.93 -19.38
N LEU A 126 17.25 -12.17 -18.78
CA LEU A 126 18.52 -11.82 -19.43
C LEU A 126 19.51 -12.93 -19.13
N ARG A 127 19.48 -13.96 -19.97
CA ARG A 127 20.59 -14.91 -20.08
C ARG A 127 21.73 -14.15 -20.76
N ASN A 128 22.73 -13.76 -19.96
CA ASN A 128 24.03 -13.34 -20.45
C ASN A 128 24.76 -14.56 -21.03
N ASP A 129 24.52 -14.87 -22.30
CA ASP A 129 25.46 -15.69 -23.06
C ASP A 129 26.48 -14.74 -23.70
N ASN A 130 27.61 -14.60 -22.99
CA ASN A 130 28.89 -14.17 -23.52
C ASN A 130 29.25 -15.07 -24.71
N VAL A 131 29.11 -14.56 -25.94
CA VAL A 131 29.77 -15.12 -27.11
C VAL A 131 30.98 -14.26 -27.42
N THR A 132 32.15 -14.80 -27.10
CA THR A 132 33.46 -14.25 -27.43
C THR A 132 33.65 -14.29 -28.95
N LEU A 133 33.85 -13.13 -29.59
CA LEU A 133 34.34 -13.03 -30.96
C LEU A 133 35.83 -13.40 -30.97
N HIS A 134 36.21 -14.47 -31.65
CA HIS A 134 37.57 -14.63 -32.16
C HIS A 134 37.57 -14.26 -33.64
N ALA A 135 38.47 -13.32 -33.96
CA ALA A 135 38.82 -12.87 -35.29
C ALA A 135 39.51 -13.98 -36.11
#